data_AF-A0A537ELN3-F1
#
_entry.id   AF-A0A537ELN3-F1
#
_cell.length_a   1.000
_cell.length_b   1.000
_cell.length_c   1.000
_cell.angle_alpha   90.00
_cell.angle_beta   90.00
_cell.angle_gamma   90.00
#
_symmetry.space_group_name_H-M   'P 1'
#
loop_
_entity.id
_entity.type
_entity.pdbx_description
1 polymer ?
#
loop_
_entity_poly.entity_id
_entity_poly.type
_entity_poly.pdbx_seq_one_letter_code
_entity_poly.pdbx_strand_id
1 'polypeptide(L)'
;MVNGLLAQGVKIYKGPDEKDHYLIVDSRSYIHSKPHPPVMGKREGELHLNEPRSARRIVQRFERLVNEAKPLKKLDWTKDPLWIALQKPYDWHVDTHASRLDEEFS
;
A
#
# COMPACT_ATOMS: atom_id res chain seq x y z
N MET A 1 -8.79 2.43 0.91
CA MET A 1 -7.64 2.04 1.76
C MET A 1 -7.12 3.19 2.64
N VAL A 2 -6.83 4.38 2.07
CA VAL A 2 -6.35 5.56 2.81
C VAL A 2 -7.31 5.97 3.95
N ASN A 3 -8.62 5.94 3.71
CA ASN A 3 -9.61 6.30 4.73
C ASN A 3 -9.65 5.33 5.91
N GLY A 4 -9.55 4.02 5.64
CA GLY A 4 -9.49 3.00 6.70
C GLY A 4 -8.26 3.17 7.60
N LEU A 5 -7.10 3.46 7.01
CA LEU A 5 -5.86 3.72 7.75
C LEU A 5 -5.97 5.00 8.60
N LEU A 6 -6.50 6.10 8.03
CA LEU A 6 -6.75 7.33 8.79
C LEU A 6 -7.71 7.10 9.96
N ALA A 7 -8.77 6.31 9.77
CA ALA A 7 -9.73 5.98 10.82
C ALA A 7 -9.10 5.15 11.96
N GLN A 8 -8.09 4.34 11.66
CA GLN A 8 -7.29 3.58 12.63
C GLN A 8 -6.21 4.43 13.33
N GLY A 9 -6.15 5.74 13.05
CA GLY A 9 -5.17 6.64 13.64
C GLY A 9 -3.79 6.63 12.95
N VAL A 10 -3.67 5.97 11.79
CA VAL A 10 -2.43 5.97 11.00
C VAL A 10 -2.23 7.36 10.39
N LYS A 11 -1.02 7.92 10.53
CA LYS A 11 -0.67 9.20 9.92
C LYS A 11 -0.24 8.98 8.48
N ILE A 12 -0.92 9.65 7.56
CA ILE A 12 -0.63 9.56 6.13
C ILE A 12 -0.17 10.91 5.62
N TYR A 13 0.90 10.90 4.83
CA TYR A 13 1.52 12.08 4.25
C TYR A 13 1.58 11.92 2.74
N LYS A 14 1.30 13.00 2.00
CA LYS A 14 1.44 13.06 0.55
C LYS A 14 2.65 13.92 0.19
N GLY A 15 3.70 13.26 -0.28
CA GLY A 15 4.94 13.87 -0.74
C GLY A 15 5.10 13.83 -2.26
N PRO A 16 6.29 14.19 -2.77
CA PRO A 16 6.66 13.99 -4.17
C PRO A 16 6.71 12.49 -4.54
N ASP A 17 6.63 12.20 -5.84
CA ASP A 17 6.73 10.81 -6.34
C ASP A 17 8.14 10.26 -6.07
N GLU A 18 8.19 9.10 -5.43
CA GLU A 18 9.42 8.35 -5.21
C GLU A 18 9.42 7.05 -5.99
N LYS A 19 10.54 6.76 -6.66
CA LYS A 19 10.67 5.56 -7.50
C LYS A 19 10.79 4.29 -6.66
N ASP A 20 11.50 4.40 -5.54
CA ASP A 20 11.76 3.29 -4.63
C ASP A 20 10.69 3.21 -3.54
N HIS A 21 10.28 1.98 -3.22
CA HIS A 21 9.36 1.74 -2.11
C HIS A 21 10.10 1.09 -0.94
N TYR A 22 9.87 1.60 0.26
CA TYR A 22 10.49 1.07 1.47
C TYR A 22 9.44 0.69 2.52
N LEU A 23 9.66 -0.43 3.19
CA LEU A 23 9.00 -0.78 4.45
C LEU A 23 10.06 -0.84 5.54
N ILE A 24 9.90 -0.08 6.62
CA ILE A 24 10.85 -0.06 7.74
C ILE A 24 10.16 -0.65 8.96
N VAL A 25 10.85 -1.54 9.69
CA VAL A 25 10.34 -2.19 10.90
C VAL A 25 11.35 -1.97 12.04
N ASP A 26 10.85 -1.44 13.17
CA ASP A 26 11.60 -1.21 14.41
C ASP A 26 12.92 -0.44 14.26
N SER A 27 13.08 0.33 13.18
CA SER A 27 14.35 1.01 12.84
C SER A 27 15.56 0.07 12.74
N ARG A 28 15.34 -1.24 12.57
CA ARG A 28 16.39 -2.27 12.52
C ARG A 28 16.36 -3.10 11.24
N SER A 29 15.19 -3.26 10.66
CA SER A 29 14.99 -4.04 9.44
C SER A 29 14.24 -3.19 8.42
N TYR A 30 14.50 -3.45 7.14
CA TYR A 30 13.74 -2.83 6.07
C TYR A 30 13.64 -3.72 4.85
N ILE A 31 12.60 -3.48 4.05
CA ILE A 31 12.43 -4.05 2.72
C ILE A 31 12.55 -2.91 1.73
N HIS A 32 13.39 -3.07 0.71
CA HIS A 32 13.44 -2.19 -0.46
C HIS A 32 12.78 -2.90 -1.63
N SER A 33 11.63 -2.39 -2.08
CA SER A 33 10.92 -2.89 -3.25
C SER A 33 11.16 -1.94 -4.42
N LYS A 34 11.71 -2.47 -5.51
CA LYS A 34 11.86 -1.74 -6.78
C LYS A 34 10.48 -1.60 -7.45
N PRO A 35 10.25 -0.54 -8.24
CA PRO A 35 9.01 -0.39 -8.99
C PRO A 35 8.94 -1.51 -10.03
N HIS A 36 7.86 -2.29 -9.99
CA HIS A 36 7.65 -3.42 -10.90
C HIS A 36 6.67 -3.06 -12.00
N PRO A 37 6.87 -3.57 -13.23
CA PRO A 37 5.81 -3.58 -14.23
C PRO A 37 4.59 -4.34 -13.67
N PRO A 38 3.36 -4.01 -14.09
CA PRO A 38 2.13 -4.59 -13.55
C PRO A 38 1.92 -6.03 -14.04
N VAL A 39 2.85 -6.93 -13.71
CA VAL A 39 2.73 -8.37 -13.90
C VAL A 39 2.20 -8.94 -12.60
N MET A 40 0.99 -9.49 -12.65
CA MET A 40 0.28 -10.02 -11.49
C MET A 40 1.11 -11.14 -10.82
N GLY A 41 1.27 -11.07 -9.49
CA GLY A 41 1.81 -12.16 -8.68
C GLY A 41 3.33 -12.25 -8.51
N LYS A 42 4.15 -11.38 -9.13
CA LYS A 42 5.59 -11.34 -8.88
C LYS A 42 6.03 -9.99 -8.34
N ARG A 43 6.67 -9.99 -7.16
CA ARG A 43 7.32 -8.83 -6.56
C ARG A 43 8.74 -9.20 -6.19
N GLU A 44 9.71 -8.46 -6.72
CA GLU A 44 11.10 -8.58 -6.33
C GLU A 44 11.46 -7.46 -5.36
N GLY A 45 12.16 -7.79 -4.29
CA GLY A 45 12.59 -6.83 -3.30
C GLY A 45 13.80 -7.35 -2.54
N GLU A 46 14.54 -6.42 -1.95
CA GLU A 46 15.69 -6.72 -1.11
C GLU A 46 15.23 -6.67 0.35
N LEU A 47 15.45 -7.77 1.07
CA LEU A 47 15.11 -7.92 2.48
C LEU A 47 16.38 -7.73 3.31
N HIS A 48 16.36 -6.73 4.20
CA HIS A 48 17.46 -6.44 5.12
C HIS A 48 17.00 -6.67 6.56
N LEU A 49 17.54 -7.71 7.20
CA LEU A 49 17.17 -8.12 8.55
C LEU A 49 18.26 -7.71 9.55
N ASN A 50 17.85 -7.02 10.62
CA ASN A 50 18.72 -6.67 11.74
C ASN A 50 19.99 -5.89 11.32
N GLU A 51 19.83 -4.95 10.40
CA GLU A 51 20.87 -4.02 9.94
C GLU A 51 20.61 -2.60 10.45
N PRO A 52 20.81 -2.30 11.75
CA PRO A 52 20.41 -1.02 12.35
C PRO A 52 21.13 0.19 11.74
N ARG A 53 22.38 0.03 11.27
CA ARG A 53 23.12 1.14 10.63
C ARG A 53 22.53 1.51 9.27
N SER A 54 22.20 0.50 8.45
CA SER A 54 21.56 0.68 7.15
C SER A 54 20.14 1.23 7.34
N ALA A 55 19.36 0.63 8.23
CA ALA A 55 18.00 1.03 8.54
C ALA A 55 17.91 2.49 9.01
N ARG A 56 18.87 2.96 9.83
CA ARG A 56 18.91 4.36 10.28
C ARG A 56 19.02 5.37 9.14
N ARG A 57 19.73 5.04 8.06
CA ARG A 57 19.80 5.91 6.86
C ARG A 57 18.44 6.01 6.18
N ILE A 58 17.72 4.89 6.08
CA ILE A 58 16.37 4.86 5.50
C ILE A 58 15.38 5.62 6.38
N VAL A 59 15.48 5.50 7.71
CA VAL A 59 14.69 6.30 8.66
C VAL A 59 14.93 7.80 8.48
N GLN A 60 16.19 8.23 8.37
CA GLN A 60 16.50 9.65 8.12
C GLN A 60 15.93 10.14 6.78
N ARG A 61 15.96 9.30 5.73
CA ARG A 61 15.32 9.62 4.46
C ARG A 61 13.81 9.77 4.63
N PHE A 62 13.17 8.87 5.38
CA PHE A 62 11.74 8.93 5.67
C PHE A 62 11.37 10.21 6.44
N GLU A 63 12.12 10.56 7.49
CA GLU A 63 11.89 11.79 8.26
C GLU A 63 11.96 13.05 7.39
N ARG A 64 12.94 13.11 6.48
CA ARG A 64 13.05 14.22 5.52
C ARG A 64 11.83 14.29 4.60
N LEU A 65 11.41 13.16 4.04
CA LEU A 65 10.22 13.09 3.16
C LEU A 65 8.95 13.52 3.90
N VAL A 66 8.79 13.11 5.16
CA VAL A 66 7.63 13.50 5.99
C VAL A 66 7.62 15.00 6.26
N ASN A 67 8.78 15.61 6.53
CA ASN A 67 8.87 17.05 6.77
C ASN A 67 8.48 17.91 5.56
N GLU A 68 8.76 17.42 4.35
CA GLU A 68 8.41 18.10 3.09
C GLU A 68 6.98 17.76 2.61
N ALA A 69 6.36 16.70 3.14
CA ALA A 69 5.07 16.21 2.71
C ALA A 69 3.89 16.90 3.39
N LYS A 70 2.74 16.89 2.71
CA LYS A 70 1.48 17.43 3.25
C LYS A 70 0.73 16.34 4.03
N PRO A 71 0.36 16.56 5.30
CA PRO A 71 -0.43 15.58 6.05
C PRO A 71 -1.85 15.48 5.49
N LEU A 72 -2.32 14.25 5.29
CA LEU A 72 -3.70 13.96 4.94
C LEU A 72 -4.49 13.76 6.22
N LYS A 73 -5.40 14.69 6.54
CA LYS A 73 -6.20 14.66 7.79
C LYS A 73 -7.69 14.41 7.56
N LYS A 74 -8.17 14.59 6.32
CA LYS A 74 -9.60 14.47 6.00
C LYS A 74 -9.86 13.14 5.31
N LEU A 75 -10.85 12.43 5.83
CA LEU A 75 -11.46 11.29 5.17
C LEU A 75 -12.25 11.81 3.97
N ASP A 76 -11.99 11.26 2.79
CA ASP A 76 -12.78 11.53 1.59
C ASP A 76 -13.17 10.19 0.97
N TRP A 77 -14.34 9.70 1.37
CA TRP A 77 -14.86 8.40 0.93
C TRP A 77 -15.09 8.32 -0.57
N THR A 78 -15.37 9.46 -1.22
CA THR A 78 -15.58 9.53 -2.66
C THR A 78 -14.31 9.18 -3.46
N LYS A 79 -13.14 9.36 -2.84
CA LYS A 79 -11.83 9.05 -3.42
C LYS A 79 -11.26 7.72 -2.94
N ASP A 80 -12.02 6.93 -2.18
CA ASP A 80 -11.53 5.62 -1.76
C ASP A 80 -11.45 4.69 -2.98
N PRO A 81 -10.30 4.05 -3.26
CA PRO A 81 -10.17 3.14 -4.40
C PRO A 81 -11.16 1.97 -4.36
N LEU A 82 -11.51 1.48 -3.15
CA LEU A 82 -12.52 0.45 -2.98
C LEU A 82 -13.91 1.00 -3.34
N TRP A 83 -14.23 2.20 -2.89
CA TRP A 83 -15.49 2.88 -3.23
C TRP A 83 -15.61 3.08 -4.75
N ILE A 84 -14.54 3.56 -5.40
CA ILE A 84 -14.49 3.73 -6.86
C ILE A 84 -14.67 2.38 -7.57
N ALA A 85 -14.00 1.32 -7.09
CA ALA A 85 -14.14 -0.02 -7.64
C ALA A 85 -15.55 -0.59 -7.45
N LEU A 86 -16.25 -0.27 -6.37
CA LEU A 86 -17.65 -0.68 -6.18
C LEU A 86 -18.63 0.06 -7.10
N GLN A 87 -18.32 1.32 -7.45
CA GLN A 87 -19.14 2.11 -8.38
C GLN A 87 -19.00 1.64 -9.84
N LYS A 88 -17.82 1.12 -10.20
CA LYS A 88 -17.56 0.50 -11.50
C LYS A 88 -16.75 -0.78 -11.28
N PRO A 89 -17.41 -1.87 -10.87
CA PRO A 89 -16.72 -3.14 -10.66
C PRO A 89 -16.05 -3.56 -11.96
N TYR A 90 -14.80 -3.96 -11.86
CA TYR A 90 -14.09 -4.54 -13.00
C TYR A 90 -14.79 -5.84 -13.37
N ASP A 91 -15.35 -5.89 -14.58
CA ASP A 91 -15.92 -7.13 -15.09
C ASP A 91 -14.76 -8.05 -15.45
N TRP A 92 -14.58 -9.09 -14.64
CA TRP A 92 -13.57 -10.13 -14.88
C TRP A 92 -13.99 -11.10 -15.99
N HIS A 93 -15.19 -10.91 -16.57
CA HIS A 93 -15.83 -11.81 -17.52
C HIS A 93 -15.94 -13.26 -17.01
N VAL A 94 -15.96 -13.41 -15.68
CA VAL A 94 -16.20 -14.66 -14.98
C VAL A 94 -17.68 -14.70 -14.64
N ASP A 95 -18.35 -15.80 -14.98
CA ASP A 95 -19.74 -16.02 -14.58
C ASP A 95 -19.82 -16.12 -13.05
N THR A 96 -20.25 -15.02 -12.43
CA THR A 96 -20.39 -14.88 -10.97
C THR A 96 -21.86 -14.94 -10.56
N HIS A 97 -22.74 -15.44 -11.44
CA HIS A 97 -24.14 -15.66 -11.09
C HIS A 97 -24.23 -16.66 -9.93
N ALA A 98 -24.48 -16.15 -8.72
CA ALA A 98 -24.60 -16.95 -7.50
C ALA A 98 -25.67 -18.05 -7.58
N SER A 99 -26.60 -17.96 -8.54
CA SER A 99 -27.58 -19.00 -8.84
C SER A 99 -27.00 -20.25 -9.51
N ARG A 100 -25.71 -20.27 -9.86
CA ARG A 100 -24.99 -21.38 -10.51
C ARG A 100 -23.82 -21.93 -9.68
N LEU A 101 -23.62 -21.42 -8.46
CA LEU A 101 -22.60 -21.94 -7.54
C LEU A 101 -23.10 -23.27 -6.95
N ASP A 102 -22.84 -24.36 -7.65
CA ASP A 102 -23.02 -25.72 -7.14
C ASP A 102 -22.07 -26.04 -5.95
N GLU A 103 -21.12 -25.13 -5.64
CA GLU A 103 -20.13 -25.26 -4.57
C GLU A 103 -20.66 -25.00 -3.14
N GLU A 104 -21.87 -24.44 -2.95
CA GLU A 104 -22.38 -24.22 -1.58
C GLU A 104 -22.92 -25.49 -0.88
N PHE A 105 -23.05 -26.63 -1.58
CA PHE A 105 -23.66 -27.84 -1.02
C PHE A 105 -22.86 -29.15 -1.24
N SER A 106 -21.58 -29.09 -1.64
CA SER A 106 -20.70 -30.28 -1.74
C SER A 106 -19.72 -30.40 -0.59
#